data_AF-A0A922MIW4-F1
#
_entry.id   AF-A0A922MIW4-F1
#
_cell.length_a   1.000
_cell.length_b   1.000
_cell.length_c   1.000
_cell.angle_alpha   90.00
_cell.angle_beta   90.00
_cell.angle_gamma   90.00
#
_symmetry.space_group_name_H-M   'P 1'
#
loop_
_entity.id
_entity.type
_entity.pdbx_description
1 polymer ?
#
loop_
_entity_poly.entity_id
_entity_poly.type
_entity_poly.pdbx_seq_one_letter_code
_entity_poly.pdbx_strand_id
1 'polypeptide(L)'
;MGDRLQEQICSWLEEDSGDEALDADLENVEKHRVDSIESDTSIICSPHDDKIDQETGNEAKPEIIIFYNATKGGVDVVDQKKEDYSVARITSRWPMRLFFSILNITGINAQIIYKANTKTLIERRTFLKEVALELVKPHISRRICVENISSDLKFLMKRFVPAPRPISEPRPSGFCSICPRRKNRRSKKACTLCKQLLCTEHITYMCLMCFERHTCPDLMEQ
;
A
#
# COMPACT_ATOMS: atom_id res chain seq x y z
N MET A 1 -28.33 1.30 -14.07
CA MET A 1 -27.52 0.68 -12.98
C MET A 1 -26.05 1.14 -13.05
N GLY A 2 -25.54 1.49 -14.24
CA GLY A 2 -24.24 2.14 -14.40
C GLY A 2 -24.20 3.61 -13.96
N ASP A 3 -25.25 4.39 -14.25
CA ASP A 3 -25.27 5.84 -13.97
C ASP A 3 -25.13 6.17 -12.48
N ARG A 4 -25.77 5.37 -11.61
CA ARG A 4 -25.72 5.53 -10.14
C ARG A 4 -24.34 5.21 -9.55
N LEU A 5 -23.56 4.37 -10.23
CA LEU A 5 -22.17 4.06 -9.88
C LEU A 5 -21.24 5.19 -10.35
N GLN A 6 -21.53 5.79 -11.49
CA GLN A 6 -20.76 6.89 -12.06
C GLN A 6 -20.96 8.19 -11.26
N GLU A 7 -22.20 8.50 -10.87
CA GLU A 7 -22.52 9.63 -9.97
C GLU A 7 -21.88 9.46 -8.58
N GLN A 8 -21.90 8.23 -8.03
CA GLN A 8 -21.20 7.95 -6.77
C GLN A 8 -19.68 8.07 -6.91
N ILE A 9 -19.10 7.69 -8.05
CA ILE A 9 -17.66 7.84 -8.30
C ILE A 9 -17.29 9.33 -8.44
N CYS A 10 -18.09 10.16 -9.14
CA CYS A 10 -17.85 11.60 -9.25
C CYS A 10 -17.94 12.31 -7.89
N SER A 11 -19.01 12.06 -7.13
CA SER A 11 -19.17 12.62 -5.77
C SER A 11 -18.01 12.22 -4.84
N TRP A 12 -17.47 11.00 -4.99
CA TRP A 12 -16.35 10.54 -4.16
C TRP A 12 -14.99 11.09 -4.57
N LEU A 13 -14.86 11.54 -5.82
CA LEU A 13 -13.66 12.18 -6.36
C LEU A 13 -13.59 13.66 -5.97
N GLU A 14 -14.73 14.33 -5.89
CA GLU A 14 -14.89 15.73 -5.43
C GLU A 14 -14.65 15.87 -3.91
N GLU A 15 -15.05 14.89 -3.09
CA GLU A 15 -14.74 14.91 -1.65
C GLU A 15 -13.25 14.72 -1.32
N ASP A 16 -12.45 14.21 -2.27
CA ASP A 16 -11.03 13.91 -2.10
C ASP A 16 -10.12 15.10 -2.48
N SER A 17 -10.68 16.21 -3.00
CA SER A 17 -9.93 17.41 -3.43
C SER A 17 -9.84 18.52 -2.38
N GLY A 18 -10.40 18.33 -1.18
CA GLY A 18 -10.45 19.33 -0.10
C GLY A 18 -9.11 19.63 0.60
N ASP A 19 -8.05 19.93 -0.15
CA ASP A 19 -6.90 20.70 0.33
C ASP A 19 -7.16 22.20 0.00
N GLU A 20 -7.84 22.89 0.92
CA GLU A 20 -8.41 24.26 0.85
C GLU A 20 -7.42 25.43 0.51
N ALA A 21 -6.21 25.17 0.03
CA ALA A 21 -5.23 26.21 -0.27
C ALA A 21 -4.89 26.38 -1.77
N LEU A 22 -5.24 25.41 -2.63
CA LEU A 22 -4.94 25.46 -4.07
C LEU A 22 -6.18 25.67 -4.94
N ASP A 23 -7.38 25.45 -4.39
CA ASP A 23 -8.64 25.59 -5.11
C ASP A 23 -9.02 27.04 -5.42
N ALA A 24 -8.61 28.01 -4.60
CA ALA A 24 -8.92 29.43 -4.84
C ALA A 24 -8.18 30.00 -6.07
N ASP A 25 -7.00 29.47 -6.39
CA ASP A 25 -6.24 29.86 -7.59
C ASP A 25 -6.74 29.13 -8.84
N LEU A 26 -7.21 27.88 -8.70
CA LEU A 26 -7.81 27.10 -9.80
C LEU A 26 -9.20 27.61 -10.17
N GLU A 27 -10.06 27.93 -9.20
CA GLU A 27 -11.36 28.56 -9.46
C GLU A 27 -11.20 29.90 -10.20
N ASN A 28 -10.17 30.69 -9.88
CA ASN A 28 -9.90 31.96 -10.55
C ASN A 28 -9.39 31.76 -12.00
N VAL A 29 -8.56 30.73 -12.24
CA VAL A 29 -8.05 30.41 -13.58
C VAL A 29 -9.13 29.76 -14.45
N GLU A 30 -9.98 28.90 -13.90
CA GLU A 30 -11.12 28.33 -14.61
C GLU A 30 -12.22 29.36 -14.86
N LYS A 31 -12.49 30.27 -13.93
CA LYS A 31 -13.44 31.37 -14.14
C LYS A 31 -12.99 32.29 -15.28
N HIS A 32 -11.71 32.68 -15.33
CA HIS A 32 -11.17 33.44 -16.47
C HIS A 32 -11.17 32.68 -17.80
N ARG A 33 -11.05 31.34 -17.76
CA ARG A 33 -11.12 30.51 -18.96
C ARG A 33 -12.56 30.32 -19.46
N VAL A 34 -13.53 30.25 -18.55
CA VAL A 34 -14.96 30.14 -18.86
C VAL A 34 -15.51 31.47 -19.40
N ASP A 35 -15.07 32.61 -18.86
CA ASP A 35 -15.46 33.95 -19.34
C ASP A 35 -14.91 34.27 -20.75
N SER A 36 -13.90 33.53 -21.22
CA SER A 36 -13.29 33.74 -22.55
C SER A 36 -13.97 32.93 -23.68
N ILE A 37 -15.00 32.14 -23.39
CA ILE A 37 -15.73 31.31 -24.38
C ILE A 37 -17.17 31.85 -24.54
N GLU A 38 -17.33 33.12 -24.87
CA GLU A 38 -18.52 33.61 -25.61
C GLU A 38 -18.39 33.22 -27.10
N SER A 39 -18.24 31.92 -27.37
CA SER A 39 -18.26 31.39 -28.73
C SER A 39 -19.24 30.22 -28.77
N ASP A 40 -20.17 30.27 -29.73
CA ASP A 40 -21.34 29.39 -29.88
C ASP A 40 -21.05 27.93 -29.46
N THR A 41 -21.48 27.55 -28.27
CA THR A 41 -21.26 26.20 -27.71
C THR A 41 -22.40 25.28 -28.16
N SER A 42 -22.08 24.28 -28.97
CA SER A 42 -23.04 23.28 -29.45
C SER A 42 -22.81 21.95 -28.73
N ILE A 43 -23.82 21.45 -27.99
CA ILE A 43 -23.81 20.15 -27.32
C ILE A 43 -24.86 19.23 -27.96
N ILE A 44 -24.48 17.99 -28.29
CA ILE A 44 -25.38 16.99 -28.85
C ILE A 44 -25.70 15.96 -27.76
N CYS A 45 -26.98 15.75 -27.46
CA CYS A 45 -27.46 14.74 -26.53
C CYS A 45 -28.56 13.86 -27.14
N SER A 46 -28.84 12.72 -26.50
CA SER A 46 -30.07 11.95 -26.76
C SER A 46 -31.29 12.76 -26.27
N PRO A 47 -32.54 12.47 -26.70
CA PRO A 47 -33.67 13.35 -26.41
C PRO A 47 -33.85 13.61 -24.91
N HIS A 48 -33.60 14.85 -24.50
CA HIS A 48 -33.84 15.39 -23.17
C HIS A 48 -34.81 16.58 -23.29
N ASP A 49 -35.55 16.89 -22.23
CA ASP A 49 -36.45 18.04 -22.20
C ASP A 49 -35.64 19.34 -22.32
N ASP A 50 -36.06 20.27 -23.19
CA ASP A 50 -35.46 21.60 -23.38
C ASP A 50 -35.79 22.55 -22.20
N LYS A 51 -35.36 22.18 -20.99
CA LYS A 51 -35.57 22.97 -19.78
C LYS A 51 -34.37 23.85 -19.46
N ILE A 52 -34.66 25.07 -19.05
CA ILE A 52 -33.70 26.04 -18.53
C ILE A 52 -33.74 25.92 -17.02
N ASP A 53 -32.56 25.78 -16.41
CA ASP A 53 -32.46 25.67 -14.97
C ASP A 53 -32.68 27.04 -14.31
N GLN A 54 -33.66 27.10 -13.41
CA GLN A 54 -34.04 28.31 -12.68
C GLN A 54 -33.04 28.64 -11.56
N GLU A 55 -32.18 27.70 -11.13
CA GLU A 55 -31.14 27.96 -10.13
C GLU A 55 -29.97 28.80 -10.68
N THR A 56 -29.73 28.77 -11.99
CA THR A 56 -28.68 29.59 -12.65
C THR A 56 -28.97 31.09 -12.70
N GLY A 57 -30.15 31.53 -12.25
CA GLY A 57 -30.52 32.95 -12.20
C GLY A 57 -30.40 33.65 -13.56
N ASN A 58 -29.57 34.69 -13.63
CA ASN A 58 -29.38 35.53 -14.83
C ASN A 58 -28.62 34.86 -15.98
N GLU A 59 -27.96 33.72 -15.73
CA GLU A 59 -27.16 33.04 -16.76
C GLU A 59 -28.01 32.16 -17.69
N ALA A 60 -29.25 31.84 -17.29
CA ALA A 60 -30.25 31.10 -18.08
C ALA A 60 -29.66 29.87 -18.81
N LYS A 61 -28.75 29.14 -18.16
CA LYS A 61 -28.09 27.99 -18.78
C LYS A 61 -29.10 26.84 -18.92
N PRO A 62 -29.18 26.20 -20.09
CA PRO A 62 -29.94 24.96 -20.25
C PRO A 62 -29.48 23.89 -19.26
N GLU A 63 -30.40 23.10 -18.70
CA GLU A 63 -30.09 22.02 -17.74
C GLU A 63 -29.04 21.05 -18.29
N ILE A 64 -29.06 20.80 -19.61
CA ILE A 64 -28.07 20.00 -20.32
C ILE A 64 -26.63 20.53 -20.19
N ILE A 65 -26.43 21.85 -20.19
CA ILE A 65 -25.10 22.44 -20.03
C ILE A 65 -24.60 22.21 -18.60
N ILE A 66 -25.48 22.33 -17.62
CA ILE A 66 -25.16 22.11 -16.20
C ILE A 66 -24.82 20.63 -15.97
N PHE A 67 -25.65 19.72 -16.47
CA PHE A 67 -25.40 18.29 -16.39
C PHE A 67 -24.09 17.88 -17.09
N TYR A 68 -23.82 18.42 -18.29
CA TYR A 68 -22.56 18.20 -18.98
C TYR A 68 -21.37 18.72 -18.17
N ASN A 69 -21.45 19.94 -17.64
CA ASN A 69 -20.38 20.51 -16.82
C ASN A 69 -20.14 19.73 -15.52
N ALA A 70 -21.19 19.21 -14.90
CA ALA A 70 -21.09 18.37 -13.70
C ALA A 70 -20.45 16.99 -13.99
N THR A 71 -20.66 16.43 -15.18
CA THR A 71 -20.21 15.06 -15.51
C THR A 71 -18.90 15.00 -16.31
N LYS A 72 -18.52 16.08 -17.01
CA LYS A 72 -17.32 16.10 -17.89
C LYS A 72 -16.00 15.97 -17.13
N GLY A 73 -15.94 16.36 -15.86
CA GLY A 73 -14.70 16.42 -15.08
C GLY A 73 -14.12 15.07 -14.66
N GLY A 74 -14.89 13.98 -14.72
CA GLY A 74 -14.46 12.69 -14.17
C GLY A 74 -13.18 12.12 -14.79
N VAL A 75 -12.95 12.33 -16.10
CA VAL A 75 -11.72 11.89 -16.78
C VAL A 75 -10.54 12.78 -16.41
N ASP A 76 -10.75 14.09 -16.39
CA ASP A 76 -9.71 15.08 -16.06
C ASP A 76 -9.19 14.88 -14.64
N VAL A 77 -10.07 14.61 -13.67
CA VAL A 77 -9.68 14.32 -12.28
C VAL A 77 -8.82 13.06 -12.19
N VAL A 78 -9.14 12.02 -12.97
CA VAL A 78 -8.32 10.80 -13.01
C VAL A 78 -6.96 11.09 -13.63
N ASP A 79 -6.89 11.90 -14.68
CA ASP A 79 -5.64 12.26 -15.32
C ASP A 79 -4.76 13.14 -14.43
N GLN A 80 -5.35 14.10 -13.70
CA GLN A 80 -4.65 14.87 -12.66
C GLN A 80 -4.08 13.95 -11.57
N LYS A 81 -4.89 13.03 -11.03
CA LYS A 81 -4.44 12.06 -10.01
C LYS A 81 -3.36 11.09 -10.53
N LYS A 82 -3.29 10.84 -11.85
CA LYS A 82 -2.20 10.07 -12.46
C LYS A 82 -0.91 10.88 -12.54
N GLU A 83 -0.99 12.18 -12.80
CA GLU A 83 0.17 13.06 -12.89
C GLU A 83 0.83 13.27 -11.53
N ASP A 84 0.04 13.55 -10.47
CA ASP A 84 0.56 13.83 -9.13
C ASP A 84 1.40 12.69 -8.53
N TYR A 85 0.98 11.44 -8.76
CA TYR A 85 1.60 10.24 -8.20
C TYR A 85 1.94 9.21 -9.28
N SER A 86 2.56 9.65 -10.38
CA SER A 86 2.91 8.78 -11.50
C SER A 86 4.07 7.82 -11.20
N VAL A 87 3.89 6.53 -11.51
CA VAL A 87 4.97 5.54 -11.52
C VAL A 87 5.74 5.50 -12.85
N ALA A 88 5.39 6.35 -13.81
CA ALA A 88 6.02 6.37 -15.12
C ALA A 88 7.52 6.65 -15.03
N ARG A 89 8.27 6.03 -15.95
CA ARG A 89 9.71 6.22 -16.12
C ARG A 89 10.01 6.47 -17.60
N ILE A 90 11.03 7.27 -17.86
CA ILE A 90 11.53 7.50 -19.22
C ILE A 90 11.98 6.15 -19.79
N THR A 91 11.34 5.72 -20.86
CA THR A 91 11.62 4.44 -21.52
C THR A 91 11.34 4.54 -23.02
N SER A 92 12.20 3.89 -23.80
CA SER A 92 12.05 3.70 -25.25
C SER A 92 11.20 2.47 -25.60
N ARG A 93 10.84 1.64 -24.60
CA ARG A 93 10.04 0.43 -24.80
C ARG A 93 8.58 0.75 -24.60
N TRP A 94 7.80 0.80 -25.69
CA TRP A 94 6.36 1.12 -25.63
C TRP A 94 5.55 0.23 -24.66
N PRO A 95 5.77 -1.10 -24.55
CA PRO A 95 5.05 -1.92 -23.58
C PRO A 95 5.25 -1.50 -22.12
N MET A 96 6.43 -0.94 -21.79
CA MET A 96 6.68 -0.44 -20.44
C MET A 96 5.85 0.81 -20.13
N ARG A 97 5.59 1.67 -21.14
CA ARG A 97 4.69 2.83 -20.95
C ARG A 97 3.28 2.38 -20.63
N LEU A 98 2.78 1.36 -21.35
CA LEU A 98 1.48 0.76 -21.08
C LEU A 98 1.42 0.16 -19.67
N PHE A 99 2.47 -0.57 -19.27
CA PHE A 99 2.56 -1.14 -17.93
C PHE A 99 2.48 -0.06 -16.82
N PHE A 100 3.23 1.04 -16.96
CA PHE A 100 3.16 2.14 -15.98
C PHE A 100 1.78 2.82 -15.95
N SER A 101 1.15 3.01 -17.11
CA SER A 101 -0.22 3.55 -17.18
C SER A 101 -1.23 2.66 -16.44
N ILE A 102 -1.15 1.34 -16.67
CA ILE A 102 -2.00 0.36 -15.98
C ILE A 102 -1.76 0.41 -14.47
N LEU A 103 -0.50 0.50 -14.02
CA LEU A 103 -0.18 0.62 -12.59
C LEU A 103 -0.78 1.88 -11.96
N ASN A 104 -0.69 3.03 -12.62
CA ASN A 104 -1.29 4.27 -12.13
C ASN A 104 -2.81 4.14 -11.96
N ILE A 105 -3.50 3.63 -13.00
CA ILE A 105 -4.96 3.41 -12.97
C ILE A 105 -5.33 2.41 -11.87
N THR A 106 -4.58 1.32 -11.74
CA THR A 106 -4.81 0.30 -10.72
C THR A 106 -4.69 0.89 -9.32
N GLY A 107 -3.69 1.75 -9.08
CA GLY A 107 -3.50 2.42 -7.80
C GLY A 107 -4.62 3.39 -7.44
N ILE A 108 -5.26 4.03 -8.42
CA ILE A 108 -6.44 4.89 -8.20
C ILE A 108 -7.65 4.00 -7.86
N ASN A 109 -7.92 3.00 -8.69
CA ASN A 109 -9.06 2.11 -8.52
C ASN A 109 -8.99 1.32 -7.20
N ALA A 110 -7.80 0.87 -6.80
CA ALA A 110 -7.60 0.19 -5.53
C ALA A 110 -7.95 1.09 -4.33
N GLN A 111 -7.63 2.39 -4.41
CA GLN A 111 -7.96 3.35 -3.35
C GLN A 111 -9.47 3.62 -3.29
N ILE A 112 -10.14 3.73 -4.45
CA ILE A 112 -11.60 3.87 -4.53
C ILE A 112 -12.28 2.65 -3.87
N ILE A 113 -11.84 1.43 -4.22
CA ILE A 113 -12.37 0.20 -3.64
C ILE A 113 -12.09 0.14 -2.13
N TYR A 114 -10.90 0.56 -1.70
CA TYR A 114 -10.55 0.63 -0.28
C TYR A 114 -11.49 1.57 0.47
N LYS A 115 -11.64 2.82 0.02
CA LYS A 115 -12.58 3.82 0.56
C LYS A 115 -14.01 3.27 0.59
N ALA A 116 -14.43 2.56 -0.47
CA ALA A 116 -15.75 1.95 -0.55
C ALA A 116 -16.03 0.96 0.59
N ASN A 117 -15.03 0.12 0.90
CA ASN A 117 -15.16 -1.00 1.83
C ASN A 117 -14.92 -0.59 3.28
N THR A 118 -13.97 0.31 3.53
CA THR A 118 -13.60 0.70 4.90
C THR A 118 -14.32 1.96 5.37
N LYS A 119 -14.85 2.77 4.44
CA LYS A 119 -15.37 4.12 4.69
C LYS A 119 -14.34 5.04 5.36
N THR A 120 -13.05 4.72 5.20
CA THR A 120 -11.95 5.53 5.73
C THR A 120 -11.31 6.33 4.61
N LEU A 121 -11.07 7.61 4.92
CA LEU A 121 -10.29 8.48 4.05
C LEU A 121 -8.81 8.37 4.45
N ILE A 122 -7.96 8.04 3.49
CA ILE A 122 -6.51 7.97 3.67
C ILE A 122 -5.89 8.80 2.55
N GLU A 123 -4.94 9.66 2.92
CA GLU A 123 -4.15 10.45 1.98
C GLU A 123 -3.51 9.52 0.94
N ARG A 124 -3.61 9.89 -0.35
CA ARG A 124 -3.15 9.07 -1.46
C ARG A 124 -1.68 8.63 -1.33
N ARG A 125 -0.80 9.53 -0.89
CA ARG A 125 0.62 9.21 -0.66
C ARG A 125 0.80 8.10 0.37
N THR A 126 0.05 8.17 1.46
CA THR A 126 0.12 7.19 2.56
C THR A 126 -0.44 5.84 2.10
N PHE A 127 -1.58 5.84 1.41
CA PHE A 127 -2.17 4.63 0.83
C PHE A 127 -1.18 3.91 -0.11
N LEU A 128 -0.59 4.63 -1.08
CA LEU A 128 0.35 4.05 -2.04
C LEU A 128 1.61 3.52 -1.35
N LYS A 129 2.11 4.22 -0.32
CA LYS A 129 3.27 3.77 0.47
C LYS A 129 2.98 2.46 1.19
N GLU A 130 1.82 2.32 1.80
CA GLU A 130 1.43 1.08 2.49
C GLU A 130 1.30 -0.08 1.51
N VAL A 131 0.60 0.13 0.38
CA VAL A 131 0.48 -0.87 -0.69
C VAL A 131 1.87 -1.31 -1.17
N ALA A 132 2.76 -0.36 -1.46
CA ALA A 132 4.12 -0.68 -1.90
C ALA A 132 4.90 -1.49 -0.85
N LEU A 133 4.79 -1.13 0.43
CA LEU A 133 5.44 -1.86 1.51
C LEU A 133 4.90 -3.29 1.63
N GLU A 134 3.58 -3.47 1.62
CA GLU A 134 2.96 -4.81 1.69
C GLU A 134 3.37 -5.71 0.52
N LEU A 135 3.43 -5.17 -0.70
CA LEU A 135 3.89 -5.91 -1.87
C LEU A 135 5.35 -6.34 -1.77
N VAL A 136 6.21 -5.51 -1.16
CA VAL A 136 7.66 -5.75 -1.10
C VAL A 136 8.06 -6.67 0.06
N LYS A 137 7.30 -6.70 1.16
CA LYS A 137 7.57 -7.55 2.34
C LYS A 137 7.92 -9.01 2.03
N PRO A 138 7.14 -9.79 1.26
CA PRO A 138 7.47 -11.20 0.99
C PRO A 138 8.80 -11.36 0.23
N HIS A 139 9.13 -10.39 -0.63
CA HIS A 139 10.42 -10.37 -1.34
C HIS A 139 11.58 -10.05 -0.39
N ILE A 140 11.39 -9.12 0.55
CA ILE A 140 12.37 -8.83 1.60
C ILE A 140 12.62 -10.07 2.45
N SER A 141 11.56 -10.74 2.91
CA SER A 141 11.66 -11.97 3.71
C SER A 141 12.49 -13.04 3.01
N ARG A 142 12.23 -13.29 1.72
CA ARG A 142 13.01 -14.26 0.92
C ARG A 142 14.48 -13.84 0.79
N ARG A 143 14.73 -12.55 0.55
CA ARG A 143 16.06 -12.03 0.28
C ARG A 143 16.96 -12.01 1.52
N ILE A 144 16.41 -11.88 2.74
CA ILE A 144 17.19 -11.98 3.98
C ILE A 144 17.89 -13.34 4.13
N CYS A 145 17.28 -14.41 3.61
CA CYS A 145 17.83 -15.77 3.66
C CYS A 145 18.99 -16.03 2.70
N VAL A 146 19.30 -15.09 1.79
CA VAL A 146 20.39 -15.26 0.82
C VAL A 146 21.74 -15.08 1.52
N GLU A 147 22.65 -16.04 1.34
CA GLU A 147 23.94 -16.08 2.04
C GLU A 147 24.83 -14.89 1.67
N ASN A 148 24.97 -14.59 0.38
CA ASN A 148 25.88 -13.59 -0.19
C ASN A 148 25.44 -12.12 -0.01
N ILE A 149 24.54 -11.82 0.93
CA ILE A 149 24.11 -10.47 1.26
C ILE A 149 24.80 -10.02 2.56
N SER A 150 25.30 -8.79 2.57
CA SER A 150 25.96 -8.22 3.73
C SER A 150 25.06 -8.23 4.97
N SER A 151 25.67 -8.46 6.13
CA SER A 151 24.98 -8.48 7.42
C SER A 151 24.24 -7.16 7.70
N ASP A 152 24.82 -6.03 7.30
CA ASP A 152 24.21 -4.70 7.46
C ASP A 152 22.93 -4.56 6.63
N LEU A 153 22.95 -5.04 5.38
CA LEU A 153 21.75 -5.01 4.53
C LEU A 153 20.68 -5.98 5.07
N LYS A 154 21.08 -7.17 5.55
CA LYS A 154 20.15 -8.09 6.25
C LYS A 154 19.53 -7.43 7.47
N PHE A 155 20.30 -6.68 8.26
CA PHE A 155 19.81 -5.97 9.42
C PHE A 155 18.80 -4.87 9.04
N LEU A 156 19.11 -4.07 8.02
CA LEU A 156 18.21 -3.04 7.51
C LEU A 156 16.89 -3.65 7.01
N MET A 157 16.97 -4.73 6.23
CA MET A 157 15.82 -5.45 5.68
C MET A 157 14.90 -6.02 6.76
N LYS A 158 15.47 -6.52 7.86
CA LYS A 158 14.70 -7.03 9.02
C LYS A 158 13.83 -5.95 9.69
N ARG A 159 14.09 -4.65 9.49
CA ARG A 159 13.24 -3.58 10.03
C ARG A 159 11.87 -3.50 9.34
N PHE A 160 11.78 -3.99 8.11
CA PHE A 160 10.57 -3.91 7.27
C PHE A 160 9.72 -5.18 7.34
N VAL A 161 10.26 -6.28 7.86
CA VAL A 161 9.54 -7.54 8.06
C VAL A 161 9.19 -7.65 9.54
N PRO A 162 7.91 -7.83 9.90
CA PRO A 162 7.56 -8.07 11.30
C PRO A 162 8.32 -9.29 11.81
N ALA A 163 9.04 -9.14 12.92
CA ALA A 163 9.66 -10.28 13.58
C ALA A 163 8.57 -11.32 13.85
N PRO A 164 8.81 -12.63 13.62
CA PRO A 164 7.89 -13.64 14.10
C PRO A 164 7.70 -13.38 15.59
N ARG A 165 6.44 -13.15 16.00
CA ARG A 165 6.13 -12.94 17.41
C ARG A 165 6.72 -14.15 18.13
N PRO A 166 7.61 -13.98 19.13
CA PRO A 166 8.03 -15.11 19.92
C PRO A 166 6.74 -15.59 20.57
N ILE A 167 6.20 -16.70 20.08
CA ILE A 167 5.21 -17.47 20.83
C ILE A 167 5.91 -17.66 22.18
N SER A 168 5.31 -17.13 23.24
CA SER A 168 5.81 -17.34 24.60
C SER A 168 5.62 -18.82 24.89
N GLU A 169 6.49 -19.66 24.34
CA GLU A 169 6.55 -21.06 24.70
C GLU A 169 6.77 -21.09 26.22
N PRO A 170 5.98 -21.88 26.96
CA PRO A 170 6.14 -21.99 28.40
C PRO A 170 7.59 -22.38 28.66
N ARG A 171 8.32 -21.52 29.39
CA ARG A 171 9.74 -21.74 29.66
C ARG A 171 9.89 -23.11 30.31
N PRO A 172 10.58 -24.08 29.68
CA PRO A 172 10.67 -25.42 30.22
C PRO A 172 11.38 -25.34 31.57
N SER A 173 10.71 -25.83 32.61
CA SER A 173 11.18 -25.79 33.99
C SER A 173 11.06 -27.19 34.57
N GLY A 174 12.14 -27.71 35.12
CA GLY A 174 12.19 -29.08 35.61
C GLY A 174 13.55 -29.42 36.20
N PHE A 175 13.81 -30.71 36.38
CA PHE A 175 15.08 -31.18 36.95
C PHE A 175 16.11 -31.46 35.86
N CYS A 176 17.39 -31.31 36.21
CA CYS A 176 18.47 -31.70 35.32
C CYS A 176 18.42 -33.21 35.04
N SER A 177 18.46 -33.59 33.75
CA SER A 177 18.39 -34.99 33.31
C SER A 177 19.61 -35.82 33.68
N ILE A 178 20.76 -35.19 33.93
CA ILE A 178 22.04 -35.86 34.24
C ILE A 178 22.28 -35.94 35.76
N CYS A 179 21.75 -34.99 36.54
CA CYS A 179 21.97 -35.00 37.99
C CYS A 179 21.21 -36.15 38.66
N PRO A 180 21.81 -36.82 39.67
CA PRO A 180 21.06 -37.75 40.50
C PRO A 180 19.92 -37.01 41.23
N ARG A 181 18.75 -37.66 41.37
CA ARG A 181 17.54 -37.08 41.97
C ARG A 181 17.77 -36.47 43.36
N ARG A 182 18.67 -37.04 44.15
CA ARG A 182 19.06 -36.55 45.49
C ARG A 182 19.62 -35.13 45.47
N LYS A 183 20.29 -34.70 44.39
CA LYS A 183 20.82 -33.34 44.26
C LYS A 183 19.75 -32.29 43.94
N ASN A 184 18.53 -32.72 43.58
CA ASN A 184 17.34 -31.87 43.37
C ASN A 184 17.59 -30.62 42.50
N ARG A 185 18.49 -30.70 41.51
CA ARG A 185 18.90 -29.53 40.72
C ARG A 185 17.84 -29.18 39.68
N ARG A 186 17.20 -28.03 39.87
CA ARG A 186 16.25 -27.46 38.89
C ARG A 186 16.99 -26.71 37.80
N SER A 187 16.47 -26.75 36.58
CA SER A 187 16.96 -25.99 35.44
C SER A 187 15.81 -25.39 34.64
N LYS A 188 16.08 -24.23 34.06
CA LYS A 188 15.26 -23.54 33.06
C LYS A 188 15.90 -23.55 31.67
N LYS A 189 17.03 -24.27 31.52
CA LYS A 189 17.85 -24.32 30.32
C LYS A 189 17.70 -25.71 29.70
N ALA A 190 17.35 -25.77 28.43
CA ALA A 190 17.21 -27.01 27.67
C ALA A 190 18.22 -27.05 26.51
N CYS A 191 18.71 -28.25 26.20
CA CYS A 191 19.53 -28.48 25.00
C CYS A 191 18.71 -28.19 23.73
N THR A 192 19.27 -27.48 22.77
CA THR A 192 18.58 -27.14 21.51
C THR A 192 18.26 -28.38 20.66
N LEU A 193 19.13 -29.39 20.70
CA LEU A 193 19.03 -30.63 19.91
C LEU A 193 18.11 -31.67 20.56
N CYS A 194 18.37 -32.04 21.82
CA CYS A 194 17.64 -33.13 22.49
C CYS A 194 16.53 -32.65 23.44
N LYS A 195 16.35 -31.34 23.62
CA LYS A 195 15.36 -30.71 24.52
C LYS A 195 15.44 -31.12 26.00
N GLN A 196 16.49 -31.83 26.42
CA GLN A 196 16.71 -32.20 27.82
C GLN A 196 17.09 -30.98 28.67
N LEU A 197 16.58 -30.94 29.90
CA LEU A 197 16.89 -29.89 30.87
C LEU A 197 18.22 -30.17 31.56
N LEU A 198 19.11 -29.17 31.56
CA LEU A 198 20.49 -29.34 32.05
C LEU A 198 20.87 -28.22 33.02
N CYS A 199 21.54 -28.54 34.12
CA CYS A 199 22.07 -27.51 35.03
C CYS A 199 23.30 -26.83 34.41
N THR A 200 23.74 -25.71 34.99
CA THR A 200 24.91 -24.94 34.52
C THR A 200 26.21 -25.72 34.49
N GLU A 201 26.36 -26.75 35.34
CA GLU A 201 27.55 -27.62 35.36
C GLU A 201 27.56 -28.62 34.20
N HIS A 202 26.39 -28.93 33.64
CA HIS A 202 26.23 -29.89 32.55
C HIS A 202 25.93 -29.23 31.20
N ILE A 203 26.04 -27.90 31.11
CA ILE A 203 25.88 -27.15 29.87
C ILE A 203 27.23 -26.56 29.48
N THR A 204 27.62 -26.78 28.24
CA THR A 204 28.73 -26.09 27.60
C THR A 204 28.18 -25.11 26.56
N TYR A 205 28.71 -23.89 26.52
CA TYR A 205 28.32 -22.90 25.51
C TYR A 205 29.14 -23.13 24.23
N MET A 206 28.45 -23.03 23.09
CA MET A 206 29.06 -23.10 21.76
C MET A 206 28.63 -21.86 20.99
N CYS A 207 29.54 -21.25 20.21
CA CYS A 207 29.17 -20.13 19.35
C CYS A 207 28.26 -20.62 18.21
N LEU A 208 27.46 -19.71 17.65
CA LEU A 208 26.49 -20.04 16.59
C LEU A 208 27.16 -20.67 15.36
N MET A 209 28.32 -20.15 14.95
CA MET A 209 29.09 -20.66 13.81
C MET A 209 29.57 -22.11 14.02
N CYS A 210 30.01 -22.46 15.23
CA CYS A 210 30.41 -23.85 15.53
C CYS A 210 29.19 -24.77 15.64
N PHE A 211 28.07 -24.27 16.16
CA PHE A 211 26.84 -25.05 16.26
C PHE A 211 26.29 -25.44 14.89
N GLU A 212 26.28 -24.49 13.94
CA GLU A 212 25.84 -24.74 12.55
C GLU A 212 26.72 -25.80 11.86
N ARG A 213 28.05 -25.73 12.01
CA ARG A 213 28.98 -26.73 11.44
C ARG A 213 28.79 -28.16 11.98
N HIS A 214 28.44 -28.31 13.26
CA HIS A 214 28.25 -29.63 13.87
C HIS A 214 26.88 -30.26 13.61
N THR A 215 25.89 -29.45 13.25
CA THR A 215 24.50 -29.90 13.08
C THR A 215 24.08 -30.06 11.62
N CYS A 216 24.91 -29.58 10.68
CA CYS A 216 24.71 -29.74 9.25
C CYS A 216 26.03 -30.11 8.55
N PRO A 217 26.44 -31.40 8.52
CA PRO A 217 27.62 -31.83 7.78
C PRO A 217 27.48 -31.66 6.25
N ASP A 218 26.24 -31.64 5.74
CA ASP A 218 25.94 -31.67 4.29
C ASP A 218 26.03 -30.30 3.59
N LEU A 219 26.48 -29.25 4.28
CA LEU A 219 26.60 -27.89 3.71
C LEU A 219 28.06 -27.45 3.51
N MET A 220 29.03 -28.37 3.59
CA MET A 220 30.44 -28.11 3.27
C MET A 220 30.99 -28.88 2.06
N GLU A 221 30.13 -29.58 1.30
CA GLU A 221 30.46 -30.07 -0.05
C GLU A 221 29.65 -29.30 -1.11
N GLN A 222 30.10 -28.07 -1.38
CA GLN A 222 29.86 -27.35 -2.64
C GLN A 222 30.85 -26.20 -2.79
#